data_AF-A0AAF3FCT4-F1
#
_entry.id   AF-A0AAF3FCT4-F1
#
_cell.length_a   1.000
_cell.length_b   1.000
_cell.length_c   1.000
_cell.angle_alpha   90.00
_cell.angle_beta   90.00
_cell.angle_gamma   90.00
#
_symmetry.space_group_name_H-M   'P 1'
#
loop_
_entity.id
_entity.type
_entity.pdbx_description
1 polymer ?
#
loop_
_entity_poly.entity_id
_entity_poly.type
_entity_poly.pdbx_seq_one_letter_code
_entity_poly.pdbx_strand_id
1 'polypeptide(L)'
;MTVLFLFRQTMHKLTLTEELQKMYNVAQFSSPDYPAVFAIIAGTTIVLTLALIYIAVFFWNIDSRHDSIIYRLTGIRAKKE
;
A
#
# COMPACT_ATOMS: atom_id res chain seq x y z
N MET A 1 -36.29 2.65 -28.36
CA MET A 1 -35.73 3.96 -28.81
C MET A 1 -35.71 5.02 -27.70
N THR A 2 -36.64 5.00 -26.74
CA THR A 2 -36.74 5.96 -25.62
C THR A 2 -35.69 5.80 -24.52
N VAL A 3 -35.24 4.57 -24.21
CA VAL A 3 -34.23 4.33 -23.15
C VAL A 3 -32.84 4.87 -23.55
N LEU A 4 -32.46 4.72 -24.82
CA LEU A 4 -31.19 5.26 -25.35
C LEU A 4 -31.17 6.80 -25.32
N PHE A 5 -32.33 7.43 -25.52
CA PHE A 5 -32.48 8.88 -25.46
C PHE A 5 -32.33 9.41 -24.02
N LEU A 6 -32.95 8.73 -23.05
CA LEU A 6 -32.80 9.06 -21.63
C LEU A 6 -31.36 8.88 -21.15
N PHE A 7 -30.69 7.79 -21.56
CA PHE A 7 -29.29 7.55 -21.23
C PHE A 7 -28.35 8.62 -21.81
N ARG A 8 -28.61 9.06 -23.05
CA ARG A 8 -27.87 10.16 -23.66
C ARG A 8 -28.06 11.47 -22.90
N GLN A 9 -29.28 11.75 -22.43
CA GLN A 9 -29.59 12.97 -21.69
C GLN A 9 -28.94 12.97 -20.29
N THR A 10 -28.86 11.82 -19.62
CA THR A 10 -28.17 11.71 -18.33
C THR A 10 -26.67 11.94 -18.47
N MET A 11 -26.04 11.37 -19.51
CA MET A 11 -24.60 11.56 -19.78
C MET A 11 -24.25 13.02 -20.07
N HIS A 12 -25.08 13.71 -20.86
CA HIS A 12 -24.85 15.13 -21.17
C HIS A 12 -25.01 16.06 -19.95
N LYS A 13 -25.86 15.68 -18.99
CA LYS A 13 -25.97 16.43 -17.72
C LYS A 13 -24.73 16.25 -16.84
N LEU A 14 -24.17 15.04 -16.80
CA LEU A 14 -22.93 14.73 -16.07
C LEU A 14 -21.73 15.52 -16.60
N THR A 15 -21.56 15.61 -17.91
CA THR A 15 -20.46 16.38 -18.51
C THR A 15 -20.59 17.88 -18.23
N LEU A 16 -21.81 18.43 -18.28
CA LEU A 16 -22.02 19.84 -17.95
C LEU A 16 -21.73 20.15 -16.47
N THR A 17 -22.06 19.26 -15.54
CA THR A 17 -21.77 19.48 -14.12
C THR A 17 -20.27 19.50 -13.81
N GLU A 18 -19.47 18.68 -14.49
CA GLU A 18 -18.01 18.68 -14.32
C GLU A 18 -17.37 19.95 -14.90
N GLU A 19 -17.82 20.38 -16.08
CA GLU A 19 -17.36 21.63 -16.71
C GLU A 19 -17.71 22.86 -15.86
N LEU A 20 -18.92 22.91 -15.29
CA LEU A 20 -19.35 24.00 -14.41
C LEU A 20 -18.59 24.01 -13.08
N GLN A 21 -18.30 22.84 -12.49
CA GLN A 21 -17.48 22.76 -11.27
C GLN A 21 -16.06 23.30 -11.51
N LYS A 22 -15.47 22.99 -12.68
CA LYS A 22 -14.14 23.47 -13.07
C LYS A 22 -14.11 24.98 -13.31
N MET A 23 -15.16 25.56 -13.87
CA MET A 23 -15.26 27.01 -14.09
C MET A 23 -15.50 27.79 -12.80
N TYR A 24 -16.23 27.23 -11.84
CA TYR A 24 -16.67 27.94 -10.64
C TYR A 24 -15.80 27.67 -9.40
N ASN A 25 -14.71 26.91 -9.55
CA ASN A 25 -13.78 26.51 -8.48
C ASN A 25 -14.51 26.02 -7.21
N VAL A 26 -15.61 25.29 -7.41
CA VAL A 26 -16.39 24.72 -6.31
C VAL A 26 -15.69 23.45 -5.87
N ALA A 27 -15.58 23.27 -4.55
CA ALA A 27 -14.94 22.09 -3.98
C ALA A 27 -15.60 20.82 -4.53
N GLN A 28 -14.79 19.92 -5.08
CA GLN A 28 -15.25 18.60 -5.47
C GLN A 28 -15.86 17.91 -4.26
N PHE A 29 -17.10 17.46 -4.39
CA PHE A 29 -17.74 16.70 -3.33
C PHE A 29 -16.97 15.39 -3.14
N SER A 30 -16.34 15.27 -1.96
CA SER A 30 -15.76 14.00 -1.52
C SER A 30 -16.88 12.95 -1.50
N SER A 31 -16.59 11.76 -2.03
CA SER A 31 -17.56 10.67 -2.02
C SER A 31 -17.97 10.34 -0.57
N PRO A 32 -19.23 9.99 -0.31
CA PRO A 32 -19.68 9.63 1.05
C PRO A 32 -18.83 8.51 1.68
N ASP A 33 -18.27 7.64 0.84
CA ASP A 33 -17.46 6.48 1.23
C ASP A 33 -15.97 6.81 1.44
N TYR A 34 -15.54 8.05 1.18
CA TYR A 34 -14.15 8.48 1.31
C TYR A 34 -13.54 8.17 2.70
N PRO A 35 -14.23 8.37 3.84
CA PRO A 35 -13.69 8.03 5.15
C PRO A 35 -13.40 6.53 5.32
N ALA A 36 -14.27 5.67 4.77
CA ALA A 36 -14.12 4.22 4.86
C ALA A 36 -12.95 3.74 3.99
N VAL A 37 -12.85 4.23 2.76
CA VAL A 37 -11.76 3.89 1.82
C VAL A 37 -10.42 4.35 2.37
N PHE A 38 -10.35 5.56 2.93
CA PHE A 38 -9.13 6.08 3.55
C PHE A 38 -8.66 5.21 4.71
N ALA A 39 -9.57 4.82 5.60
CA ALA A 39 -9.24 3.99 6.77
C ALA A 39 -8.71 2.60 6.37
N ILE A 40 -9.32 1.97 5.36
CA ILE A 40 -8.88 0.66 4.87
C ILE A 40 -7.49 0.76 4.26
N ILE A 41 -7.24 1.74 3.38
CA ILE A 41 -5.94 1.88 2.71
C ILE A 41 -4.85 2.27 3.71
N ALA A 42 -5.09 3.26 4.57
CA ALA A 42 -4.11 3.68 5.57
C ALA A 42 -3.82 2.56 6.58
N GLY A 43 -4.86 1.89 7.08
CA GLY A 43 -4.73 0.80 8.04
C GLY A 43 -3.96 -0.39 7.47
N THR A 44 -4.31 -0.84 6.26
CA THR A 44 -3.61 -1.94 5.59
C THR A 44 -2.15 -1.61 5.29
N THR A 45 -1.87 -0.38 4.84
CA THR A 45 -0.49 0.06 4.57
C THR A 45 0.36 0.02 5.84
N ILE A 46 -0.14 0.54 6.96
CA ILE A 46 0.59 0.57 8.24
C ILE A 46 0.89 -0.85 8.72
N VAL A 47 -0.10 -1.73 8.72
CA VAL A 47 0.07 -3.14 9.17
C VAL A 47 1.10 -3.86 8.30
N LEU A 48 1.04 -3.67 6.98
CA LEU A 48 1.97 -4.27 6.04
C LEU A 48 3.40 -3.77 6.27
N THR A 49 3.59 -2.47 6.48
CA THR A 49 4.91 -1.88 6.75
C THR A 49 5.51 -2.42 8.05
N LEU A 50 4.71 -2.53 9.11
CA LEU A 50 5.17 -3.11 10.38
C LEU A 50 5.56 -4.58 10.22
N ALA A 51 4.78 -5.36 9.48
CA ALA A 51 5.11 -6.76 9.19
C ALA A 51 6.45 -6.89 8.46
N LEU A 52 6.72 -6.04 7.45
CA LEU A 52 7.98 -6.04 6.71
C LEU A 52 9.17 -5.71 7.61
N ILE A 53 9.05 -4.70 8.48
CA ILE A 53 10.11 -4.34 9.43
C ILE A 53 10.38 -5.50 10.39
N TYR A 54 9.32 -6.13 10.91
CA TYR A 54 9.45 -7.26 11.83
C TYR A 54 10.24 -8.42 11.19
N ILE A 55 9.89 -8.77 9.95
CA ILE A 55 10.58 -9.82 9.19
C ILE A 55 12.04 -9.42 8.92
N ALA A 56 12.31 -8.17 8.56
CA ALA A 56 13.66 -7.69 8.29
C ALA A 56 14.56 -7.77 9.53
N VAL A 57 14.05 -7.35 10.70
CA VAL A 57 14.77 -7.47 11.97
C VAL A 57 14.97 -8.94 12.34
N PHE A 58 13.99 -9.80 12.10
CA PHE A 58 14.12 -11.24 12.34
C PHE A 58 15.26 -11.84 11.51
N PHE A 59 15.34 -11.54 10.21
CA PHE A 59 16.43 -12.00 9.35
C PHE A 59 17.80 -11.44 9.76
N TRP A 60 17.85 -10.18 10.22
CA TRP A 60 19.09 -9.57 10.69
C TRP A 60 19.68 -10.30 11.91
N ASN A 61 18.82 -10.83 12.78
CA ASN A 61 19.23 -11.48 14.02
C ASN A 61 19.35 -13.02 13.91
N ILE A 62 19.49 -13.55 12.70
CA ILE A 62 19.80 -14.98 12.52
C ILE A 62 21.27 -15.21 12.92
N ASP A 63 21.48 -15.79 14.10
CA ASP A 63 22.79 -16.15 14.61
C ASP A 63 23.40 -17.31 13.80
N SER A 64 24.45 -17.03 13.04
CA SER A 64 25.24 -18.04 12.30
C SER A 64 26.16 -18.89 13.19
N ARG A 65 26.31 -18.52 14.47
CA ARG A 65 27.33 -19.09 15.37
C ARG A 65 27.12 -20.58 15.69
N HIS A 66 25.90 -21.09 15.59
CA HIS A 66 25.60 -22.50 15.90
C HIS A 66 25.84 -23.46 14.74
N ASP A 67 26.36 -22.98 13.61
CA ASP A 67 26.68 -23.84 12.48
C ASP A 67 27.93 -24.68 12.78
N SER A 68 27.75 -26.00 12.82
CA SER A 68 28.83 -26.97 13.11
C SER A 68 30.03 -26.89 12.14
N ILE A 69 29.84 -26.29 10.97
CA ILE A 69 30.89 -26.00 9.98
C ILE A 69 31.80 -24.85 10.41
N ILE A 70 31.28 -23.81 11.06
CA ILE A 70 32.08 -22.65 11.49
C ILE A 70 33.03 -23.05 12.63
N TYR A 71 32.62 -23.92 13.54
CA TYR A 71 33.52 -24.45 14.58
C TYR A 71 34.64 -25.32 14.00
N ARG A 72 34.35 -26.10 12.95
CA ARG A 72 35.36 -26.89 12.23
C ARG A 72 36.35 -26.00 11.47
N LEU A 73 35.91 -24.85 10.96
CA LEU A 73 36.74 -23.92 10.19
C LEU A 73 37.54 -22.92 11.05
N THR A 74 36.98 -22.43 12.15
CA THR A 74 37.65 -21.47 13.05
C THR A 74 38.58 -22.15 14.06
N GLY A 75 38.27 -23.37 14.51
CA GLY A 75 39.13 -24.15 15.42
C GLY A 75 40.49 -24.53 14.83
N ILE A 76 40.58 -24.68 13.50
CA ILE A 76 41.85 -24.96 12.80
C ILE A 76 42.77 -23.72 12.78
N ARG A 77 42.19 -22.51 12.74
CA ARG A 77 42.97 -21.25 12.72
C ARG A 77 43.48 -20.83 14.10
N ALA A 78 42.75 -21.17 15.18
CA ALA A 78 43.11 -20.77 16.55
C ALA A 78 44.29 -21.55 17.16
N LYS A 79 44.75 -22.64 16.52
CA LYS A 79 45.87 -23.46 17.02
C LYS A 79 47.23 -23.12 16.37
N LYS A 80 47.34 -21.97 15.70
CA LYS A 80 48.55 -21.51 14.98
C LYS A 80 49.26 -20.35 15.70
N GLU A 81 49.25 -20.36 17.03
CA GLU A 81 50.11 -19.56 17.90
C GLU A 81 50.71 -20.50 18.95
#